data_AF-A0A0F7FAJ3-F1
#
_entry.id   AF-A0A0F7FAJ3-F1
#
_cell.length_a   1.000
_cell.length_b   1.000
_cell.length_c   1.000
_cell.angle_alpha   90.00
_cell.angle_beta   90.00
_cell.angle_gamma   90.00
#
_symmetry.space_group_name_H-M   'P 1'
#
loop_
_entity.id
_entity.type
_entity.pdbx_description
1 polymer ?
#
loop_
_entity_poly.entity_id
_entity_poly.type
_entity_poly.pdbx_seq_one_letter_code
_entity_poly.pdbx_strand_id
1 'polypeptide(L)'
;MRFEMIDNYVRDRQEICDKQAAAQLERDSALETTQALKAEYEAIIRESLYSGEDVSSKLDAVSDKIVEAERVFLRKDTESRIAQTAFSAKTTPEDVVTAWNADFQPRYFAELIQPARDELLSAKLAYIDAYTAYRKAVREFDDEKDAVLNTMYPGRWPQPHRYEMREVGFANVNEGDTHRITGADLYDLDNGRTVQSVLHVKRGDK
;
A
#
# COMPACT_ATOMS: atom_id res chain seq x y z
N MET A 1 9.06 -0.82 8.85
CA MET A 1 8.35 -0.49 10.11
C MET A 1 6.86 -0.73 9.91
N ARG A 2 6.18 -1.43 10.83
CA ARG A 2 4.75 -1.77 10.72
C ARG A 2 3.92 -0.83 11.58
N PHE A 3 2.74 -0.44 11.11
CA PHE A 3 1.81 0.40 11.86
C PHE A 3 0.80 -0.48 12.61
N GLU A 4 1.04 -0.74 13.89
CA GLU A 4 0.24 -1.73 14.64
C GLU A 4 -1.19 -1.25 14.96
N MET A 5 -1.43 0.06 15.00
CA MET A 5 -2.74 0.62 15.35
C MET A 5 -3.83 0.26 14.33
N ILE A 6 -3.47 0.17 13.04
CA ILE A 6 -4.45 -0.25 12.01
C ILE A 6 -4.81 -1.73 12.17
N ASP A 7 -3.87 -2.58 12.58
CA ASP A 7 -4.14 -4.00 12.82
C ASP A 7 -5.08 -4.18 14.02
N ASN A 8 -4.88 -3.39 15.08
CA ASN A 8 -5.77 -3.37 16.25
C ASN A 8 -7.19 -2.94 15.86
N TYR A 9 -7.32 -1.88 15.05
CA TYR A 9 -8.62 -1.41 14.54
C TYR A 9 -9.34 -2.49 13.72
N VAL A 10 -8.63 -3.16 12.80
CA VAL A 10 -9.20 -4.25 11.98
C VAL A 10 -9.67 -5.40 12.85
N ARG A 11 -8.86 -5.81 13.85
CA ARG A 11 -9.24 -6.87 14.78
C ARG A 11 -10.48 -6.48 15.60
N ASP A 12 -10.52 -5.27 16.15
CA ASP A 12 -11.67 -4.79 16.92
C ASP A 12 -12.95 -4.79 16.08
N ARG A 13 -12.86 -4.36 14.81
CA ARG A 13 -13.99 -4.39 13.87
C ARG A 13 -14.46 -5.80 13.57
N GLN A 14 -13.52 -6.73 13.35
CA GLN A 14 -13.86 -8.13 13.11
C GLN A 14 -14.57 -8.76 14.31
N GLU A 15 -14.07 -8.53 15.53
CA GLU A 15 -14.70 -9.04 16.76
C GLU A 15 -16.13 -8.52 16.93
N ILE A 16 -16.40 -7.27 16.56
CA ILE A 16 -17.75 -6.70 16.60
C ILE A 16 -18.64 -7.37 15.56
N CYS A 17 -18.16 -7.51 14.32
CA CYS A 17 -18.90 -8.18 13.26
C CYS A 17 -19.24 -9.63 13.63
N ASP A 18 -18.29 -10.37 14.20
CA ASP A 18 -18.51 -11.75 14.62
C ASP A 18 -19.56 -11.85 15.73
N LYS A 19 -19.52 -10.95 16.72
CA LYS A 19 -20.53 -10.90 17.79
C LYS A 19 -21.92 -10.53 17.26
N GLN A 20 -22.00 -9.59 16.33
CA GLN A 20 -23.26 -9.22 15.67
C GLN A 20 -23.82 -10.36 14.83
N ALA A 21 -22.95 -11.06 14.08
CA ALA A 21 -23.33 -12.23 13.30
C ALA A 21 -23.84 -13.37 14.17
N ALA A 22 -23.18 -13.63 15.32
CA ALA A 22 -23.63 -14.63 16.28
C ALA A 22 -25.02 -14.29 16.85
N ALA A 23 -25.25 -13.03 17.26
CA ALA A 23 -26.56 -12.60 17.76
C ALA A 23 -27.66 -12.71 16.69
N GLN A 24 -27.34 -12.41 15.42
CA GLN A 24 -28.26 -12.57 14.30
C GLN A 24 -28.59 -14.04 14.04
N LEU A 25 -27.59 -14.92 14.08
CA LEU A 25 -27.80 -16.36 13.91
C LEU A 25 -28.71 -16.95 14.99
N GLU A 26 -28.52 -16.56 16.25
CA GLU A 26 -29.38 -17.00 17.35
C GLU A 26 -30.82 -16.52 17.19
N ARG A 27 -31.01 -15.29 16.71
CA ARG A 27 -32.34 -14.74 16.39
C ARG A 27 -33.00 -15.55 15.27
N ASP A 28 -32.29 -15.81 14.19
CA ASP A 28 -32.85 -16.49 13.02
C ASP A 28 -33.19 -17.95 13.34
N SER A 29 -32.36 -18.64 14.13
CA SER A 29 -32.67 -19.98 14.64
C SER A 29 -33.93 -20.01 15.55
N ALA A 30 -34.13 -19.00 16.38
CA ALA A 30 -35.35 -18.88 17.20
C ALA A 30 -36.60 -18.62 16.34
N LEU A 31 -36.46 -17.84 15.26
CA LEU A 31 -37.52 -17.60 14.29
C LEU A 31 -37.89 -18.89 13.54
N GLU A 32 -36.90 -19.63 13.05
CA GLU A 32 -37.12 -20.92 12.38
C GLU A 32 -37.85 -21.91 13.28
N THR A 33 -37.46 -22.01 14.55
CA THR A 33 -38.13 -22.87 15.53
C THR A 33 -39.60 -22.47 15.71
N THR A 34 -39.87 -21.16 15.80
CA THR A 34 -41.24 -20.63 15.91
C THR A 34 -42.08 -20.98 14.68
N GLN A 35 -41.52 -20.82 13.48
CA GLN A 35 -42.21 -21.16 12.23
C GLN A 35 -42.44 -22.66 12.06
N ALA A 36 -41.49 -23.50 12.47
CA ALA A 36 -41.62 -24.95 12.44
C ALA A 36 -42.77 -25.43 13.35
N LEU A 37 -42.89 -24.89 14.56
CA LEU A 37 -43.98 -25.22 15.49
C LEU A 37 -45.34 -24.75 14.96
N LYS A 38 -45.41 -23.58 14.30
CA LYS A 38 -46.64 -23.10 13.64
C LYS A 38 -47.05 -24.02 12.49
N ALA A 39 -46.09 -24.47 11.68
CA ALA A 39 -46.35 -25.43 10.61
C ALA A 39 -46.80 -26.80 11.16
N GLU A 40 -46.23 -27.27 12.28
CA GLU A 40 -46.66 -28.48 12.98
C GLU A 40 -48.11 -28.35 13.48
N TYR A 41 -48.45 -27.22 14.10
CA TYR A 41 -49.82 -26.92 14.55
C TYR A 41 -50.82 -26.96 13.38
N GLU A 42 -50.50 -26.32 12.26
CA GLU A 42 -51.34 -26.37 11.05
C GLU A 42 -51.48 -27.79 10.49
N ALA A 43 -50.41 -28.59 10.52
CA ALA A 43 -50.45 -29.97 10.06
C ALA A 43 -51.39 -30.83 10.92
N ILE A 44 -51.33 -30.68 12.25
CA ILE A 44 -52.22 -31.38 13.19
C ILE A 44 -53.69 -31.01 12.95
N ILE A 45 -53.99 -29.72 12.73
CA ILE A 45 -55.35 -29.28 12.39
C ILE A 45 -55.84 -29.96 11.10
N ARG A 46 -55.02 -29.92 10.04
CA ARG A 46 -55.39 -30.54 8.75
C ARG A 46 -55.66 -32.04 8.93
N GLU A 47 -54.81 -32.75 9.66
CA GLU A 47 -54.96 -34.18 9.92
C GLU A 47 -56.24 -34.50 10.73
N SER A 48 -56.57 -33.71 11.75
CA SER A 48 -57.81 -33.86 12.52
C SER A 48 -59.05 -33.62 11.67
N LEU A 49 -59.02 -32.64 10.76
CA LEU A 49 -60.13 -32.40 9.83
C LEU A 49 -60.36 -33.58 8.86
N TYR A 50 -59.30 -34.29 8.46
CA TYR A 50 -59.41 -35.46 7.60
C TYR A 50 -59.84 -36.73 8.35
N SER A 51 -59.32 -36.95 9.55
CA SER A 51 -59.57 -38.15 10.35
C SER A 51 -60.87 -38.08 11.16
N GLY A 52 -61.32 -36.88 11.52
CA GLY A 52 -62.43 -36.66 12.44
C GLY A 52 -62.07 -36.94 13.91
N GLU A 53 -60.80 -37.18 14.22
CA GLU A 53 -60.32 -37.42 15.58
C GLU A 53 -60.19 -36.12 16.38
N ASP A 54 -60.58 -36.17 17.66
CA ASP A 54 -60.32 -35.08 18.60
C ASP A 54 -58.83 -35.06 18.98
N VAL A 55 -58.14 -34.00 18.55
CA VAL A 55 -56.71 -33.78 18.82
C VAL A 55 -56.48 -32.57 19.74
N SER A 56 -57.51 -32.09 20.45
CA SER A 56 -57.45 -30.85 21.25
C SER A 56 -56.24 -30.81 22.18
N SER A 57 -55.96 -31.91 22.90
CA SER A 57 -54.79 -31.99 23.80
C SER A 57 -53.44 -31.87 23.08
N LYS A 58 -53.33 -32.37 21.83
CA LYS A 58 -52.10 -32.20 21.02
C LYS A 58 -51.95 -30.75 20.55
N LEU A 59 -53.06 -30.14 20.13
CA LEU A 59 -53.08 -28.73 19.72
C LEU A 59 -52.70 -27.80 20.87
N ASP A 60 -53.24 -28.04 22.08
CA ASP A 60 -52.88 -27.27 23.28
C ASP A 60 -51.39 -27.39 23.58
N ALA A 61 -50.85 -28.60 23.54
CA ALA A 61 -49.42 -28.84 23.80
C ALA A 61 -48.50 -28.14 22.77
N VAL A 62 -48.88 -28.10 21.49
CA VAL A 62 -48.11 -27.37 20.46
C VAL A 62 -48.32 -25.85 20.60
N SER A 63 -49.52 -25.41 20.95
CA SER A 63 -49.82 -24.00 21.22
C SER A 63 -48.95 -23.45 22.35
N ASP A 64 -48.82 -24.17 23.46
CA ASP A 64 -47.95 -23.78 24.59
C ASP A 64 -46.48 -23.66 24.15
N LYS A 65 -46.01 -24.57 23.29
CA LYS A 65 -44.65 -24.49 22.72
C LYS A 65 -44.49 -23.29 21.80
N ILE A 66 -45.51 -22.94 21.00
CA ILE A 66 -45.48 -21.75 20.14
C ILE A 66 -45.35 -20.48 20.99
N VAL A 67 -46.15 -20.35 22.05
CA VAL A 67 -46.09 -19.18 22.95
C VAL A 67 -44.69 -19.04 23.57
N GLU A 68 -44.10 -20.14 24.03
CA GLU A 68 -42.75 -20.11 24.57
C GLU A 68 -41.71 -19.76 23.50
N ALA A 69 -41.81 -20.34 22.30
CA ALA A 69 -40.90 -20.05 21.19
C ALA A 69 -40.98 -18.60 20.73
N GLU A 70 -42.19 -18.02 20.64
CA GLU A 70 -42.39 -16.59 20.33
C GLU A 70 -41.77 -15.69 21.39
N ARG A 71 -41.90 -16.04 22.68
CA ARG A 71 -41.26 -15.31 23.77
C ARG A 71 -39.73 -15.34 23.65
N VAL A 72 -39.16 -16.51 23.34
CA VAL A 72 -37.72 -16.66 23.10
C VAL A 72 -37.27 -15.84 21.89
N PHE A 73 -38.00 -15.91 20.78
CA PHE A 73 -37.73 -15.13 19.58
C PHE A 73 -37.74 -13.63 19.88
N LEU A 74 -38.77 -13.10 20.56
CA LEU A 74 -38.86 -11.67 20.90
C LEU A 74 -37.70 -11.21 21.78
N ARG A 75 -37.27 -12.05 22.73
CA ARG A 75 -36.07 -11.79 23.53
C ARG A 75 -34.82 -11.72 22.64
N LYS A 76 -34.64 -12.69 21.75
CA LYS A 76 -33.47 -12.76 20.84
C LYS A 76 -33.46 -11.64 19.79
N ASP A 77 -34.62 -11.24 19.29
CA ASP A 77 -34.77 -10.08 18.40
C ASP A 77 -34.36 -8.78 19.12
N THR A 78 -34.77 -8.64 20.39
CA THR A 78 -34.36 -7.50 21.22
C THR A 78 -32.86 -7.52 21.52
N GLU A 79 -32.29 -8.67 21.87
CA GLU A 79 -30.85 -8.86 22.09
C GLU A 79 -30.05 -8.50 20.82
N SER A 80 -30.47 -8.96 19.65
CA SER A 80 -29.82 -8.64 18.35
C SER A 80 -29.86 -7.13 18.06
N ARG A 81 -31.02 -6.48 18.26
CA ARG A 81 -31.15 -5.03 18.07
C ARG A 81 -30.27 -4.24 19.04
N ILE A 82 -30.13 -4.68 20.29
CA ILE A 82 -29.22 -4.06 21.27
C ILE A 82 -27.77 -4.30 20.85
N ALA A 83 -27.41 -5.51 20.40
CA ALA A 83 -26.06 -5.84 19.95
C ALA A 83 -25.57 -4.95 18.78
N GLN A 84 -26.48 -4.50 17.90
CA GLN A 84 -26.15 -3.57 16.81
C GLN A 84 -25.63 -2.21 17.30
N THR A 85 -26.06 -1.75 18.47
CA THR A 85 -25.70 -0.42 19.00
C THR A 85 -24.79 -0.48 20.23
N ALA A 86 -24.80 -1.59 20.97
CA ALA A 86 -24.04 -1.75 22.21
C ALA A 86 -22.55 -2.06 21.98
N PHE A 87 -22.20 -2.66 20.84
CA PHE A 87 -20.81 -2.99 20.53
C PHE A 87 -20.12 -1.80 19.84
N SER A 88 -19.34 -1.05 20.60
CA SER A 88 -18.42 -0.04 20.08
C SER A 88 -17.01 -0.61 19.92
N ALA A 89 -16.29 -0.14 18.90
CA ALA A 89 -14.88 -0.47 18.74
C ALA A 89 -14.09 0.23 19.84
N LYS A 90 -13.08 -0.47 20.40
CA LYS A 90 -12.16 0.13 21.37
C LYS A 90 -11.26 1.16 20.68
N THR A 91 -10.82 0.83 19.48
CA THR A 91 -10.06 1.71 18.61
C THR A 91 -11.00 2.46 17.66
N THR A 92 -10.97 3.79 17.68
CA THR A 92 -11.71 4.63 16.73
C THR A 92 -10.87 4.98 15.51
N PRO A 93 -11.49 5.35 14.38
CA PRO A 93 -10.75 5.90 13.23
C PRO A 93 -9.88 7.11 13.62
N GLU A 94 -10.38 7.96 14.51
CA GLU A 94 -9.66 9.13 15.03
C GLU A 94 -8.39 8.74 15.79
N ASP A 95 -8.44 7.65 16.58
CA ASP A 95 -7.26 7.12 17.27
C ASP A 95 -6.20 6.63 16.28
N VAL A 96 -6.62 5.95 15.21
CA VAL A 96 -5.72 5.48 14.15
C VAL A 96 -5.05 6.67 13.45
N VAL A 97 -5.82 7.69 13.06
CA VAL A 97 -5.28 8.89 12.40
C VAL A 97 -4.33 9.64 13.34
N THR A 98 -4.69 9.74 14.61
CA THR A 98 -3.85 10.40 15.63
C THR A 98 -2.53 9.65 15.80
N ALA A 99 -2.56 8.33 15.97
CA ALA A 99 -1.36 7.51 16.09
C ALA A 99 -0.48 7.57 14.83
N TRP A 100 -1.10 7.62 13.64
CA TRP A 100 -0.39 7.78 12.38
C TRP A 100 0.42 9.08 12.34
N ASN A 101 -0.24 10.21 12.63
CA ASN A 101 0.37 11.53 12.51
C ASN A 101 1.35 11.85 13.65
N ALA A 102 1.05 11.41 14.87
CA ALA A 102 1.83 11.78 16.06
C ALA A 102 3.05 10.87 16.28
N ASP A 103 2.97 9.59 15.90
CA ASP A 103 4.03 8.60 16.20
C ASP A 103 4.60 7.97 14.93
N PHE A 104 3.76 7.29 14.13
CA PHE A 104 4.26 6.47 13.03
C PHE A 104 4.93 7.28 11.93
N GLN A 105 4.27 8.32 11.40
CA GLN A 105 4.79 9.12 10.30
C GLN A 105 6.10 9.85 10.69
N PRO A 106 6.19 10.55 11.84
CA PRO A 106 7.45 11.18 12.26
C PRO A 106 8.61 10.19 12.38
N ARG A 107 8.37 9.02 12.98
CA ARG A 107 9.39 7.97 13.12
C ARG A 107 9.79 7.38 11.78
N TYR A 108 8.82 7.09 10.90
CA TYR A 108 9.10 6.55 9.57
C TYR A 108 9.95 7.54 8.77
N PHE A 109 9.60 8.82 8.88
CA PHE A 109 10.37 9.87 8.24
C PHE A 109 11.79 9.93 8.80
N ALA A 110 11.96 9.98 10.11
CA ALA A 110 13.28 10.08 10.75
C ALA A 110 14.17 8.84 10.52
N GLU A 111 13.60 7.63 10.57
CA GLU A 111 14.37 6.38 10.51
C GLU A 111 14.64 5.91 9.08
N LEU A 112 13.75 6.18 8.12
CA LEU A 112 13.84 5.61 6.77
C LEU A 112 13.94 6.67 5.67
N ILE A 113 13.13 7.73 5.72
CA ILE A 113 13.11 8.73 4.64
C ILE A 113 14.28 9.70 4.75
N GLN A 114 14.52 10.23 5.96
CA GLN A 114 15.54 11.24 6.19
C GLN A 114 16.95 10.71 5.88
N PRO A 115 17.36 9.49 6.32
CA PRO A 115 18.66 8.95 5.96
C PRO A 115 18.83 8.76 4.44
N ALA A 116 17.81 8.28 3.74
CA ALA A 116 17.84 8.14 2.29
C ALA A 116 17.93 9.51 1.58
N ARG A 117 17.26 10.54 2.11
CA ARG A 117 17.38 11.92 1.60
C ARG A 117 18.78 12.49 1.82
N ASP A 118 19.37 12.25 2.98
CA ASP A 118 20.71 12.71 3.30
C ASP A 118 21.76 12.00 2.43
N GLU A 119 21.56 10.71 2.14
CA GLU A 119 22.39 9.96 1.18
C GLU A 119 22.26 10.51 -0.24
N LEU A 120 21.03 10.77 -0.71
CA LEU A 120 20.80 11.40 -2.03
C LEU A 120 21.44 12.78 -2.13
N LEU A 121 21.36 13.59 -1.06
CA LEU A 121 22.02 14.90 -1.02
C LEU A 121 23.54 14.75 -1.08
N SER A 122 24.10 13.81 -0.33
CA SER A 122 25.54 13.53 -0.32
C SER A 122 26.02 13.07 -1.71
N ALA A 123 25.28 12.18 -2.37
CA ALA A 123 25.56 11.73 -3.73
C ALA A 123 25.48 12.88 -4.75
N LYS A 124 24.49 13.78 -4.60
CA LYS A 124 24.36 14.97 -5.44
C LYS A 124 25.57 15.89 -5.29
N LEU A 125 26.03 16.14 -4.07
CA LEU A 125 27.23 16.95 -3.82
C LEU A 125 28.48 16.30 -4.43
N ALA A 126 28.66 14.99 -4.22
CA ALA A 126 29.78 14.25 -4.81
C ALA A 126 29.79 14.31 -6.35
N TYR A 127 28.61 14.22 -6.99
CA TYR A 127 28.48 14.38 -8.43
C TYR A 127 28.86 15.80 -8.90
N ILE A 128 28.43 16.83 -8.18
CA ILE A 128 28.80 18.23 -8.48
C ILE A 128 30.32 18.42 -8.41
N ASP A 129 30.96 17.89 -7.37
CA ASP A 129 32.41 17.99 -7.19
C ASP A 129 33.16 17.26 -8.31
N ALA A 130 32.74 16.02 -8.63
CA ALA A 130 33.32 15.23 -9.71
C ALA A 130 33.15 15.93 -11.08
N TYR A 131 31.96 16.46 -11.35
CA TYR A 131 31.68 17.18 -12.59
C TYR A 131 32.51 18.46 -12.72
N THR A 132 32.68 19.20 -11.63
CA THR A 132 33.51 20.41 -11.59
C THR A 132 34.98 20.08 -11.83
N ALA A 133 35.50 19.03 -11.19
CA ALA A 133 36.87 18.57 -11.40
C ALA A 133 37.11 18.13 -12.84
N TYR A 134 36.18 17.37 -13.43
CA TYR A 134 36.23 16.98 -14.84
C TYR A 134 36.26 18.21 -15.76
N ARG A 135 35.36 19.19 -15.56
CA ARG A 135 35.31 20.41 -16.39
C ARG A 135 36.60 21.23 -16.29
N LYS A 136 37.22 21.27 -15.10
CA LYS A 136 38.51 21.91 -14.90
C LYS A 136 39.61 21.21 -15.70
N ALA A 137 39.72 19.89 -15.61
CA ALA A 137 40.73 19.11 -16.34
C ALA A 137 40.58 19.25 -17.87
N VAL A 138 39.34 19.23 -18.38
CA VAL A 138 39.07 19.46 -19.82
C VAL A 138 39.54 20.85 -20.24
N ARG A 139 39.24 21.89 -19.44
CA ARG A 139 39.69 23.25 -19.74
C ARG A 139 41.22 23.35 -19.72
N GLU A 140 41.88 22.80 -18.70
CA GLU A 140 43.35 22.82 -18.61
C GLU A 140 44.00 22.14 -19.83
N PHE A 141 43.44 21.00 -20.25
CA PHE A 141 43.89 20.32 -21.46
C PHE A 141 43.67 21.17 -22.73
N ASP A 142 42.49 21.80 -22.88
CA ASP A 142 42.19 22.66 -24.02
C ASP A 142 43.08 23.91 -24.06
N ASP A 143 43.35 24.53 -22.90
CA ASP A 143 44.25 25.68 -22.77
C ASP A 143 45.68 25.30 -23.18
N GLU A 144 46.18 24.14 -22.72
CA GLU A 144 47.51 23.62 -23.08
C GLU A 144 47.60 23.29 -24.58
N LYS A 145 46.56 22.64 -25.12
CA LYS A 145 46.44 22.35 -26.55
C LYS A 145 46.50 23.63 -27.37
N ASP A 146 45.73 24.65 -26.99
CA ASP A 146 45.71 25.93 -27.69
C ASP A 146 47.08 26.64 -27.58
N ALA A 147 47.76 26.55 -26.43
CA ALA A 147 49.11 27.09 -26.25
C ALA A 147 50.14 26.41 -27.18
N VAL A 148 50.12 25.08 -27.28
CA VAL A 148 50.99 24.30 -28.18
C VAL A 148 50.73 24.69 -29.64
N LEU A 149 49.46 24.73 -30.04
CA LEU A 149 49.07 25.05 -31.41
C LEU A 149 49.45 26.48 -31.82
N ASN A 150 49.25 27.46 -30.93
CA ASN A 150 49.66 28.84 -31.14
C ASN A 150 51.19 29.00 -31.24
N THR A 151 51.93 28.18 -30.51
CA THR A 151 53.40 28.15 -30.57
C THR A 151 53.90 27.55 -31.89
N MET A 152 53.27 26.48 -32.37
CA MET A 152 53.66 25.81 -33.63
C MET A 152 53.26 26.62 -34.88
N TYR A 153 52.16 27.37 -34.83
CA TYR A 153 51.60 28.09 -35.98
C TYR A 153 51.18 29.53 -35.63
N PRO A 154 52.13 30.42 -35.26
CA PRO A 154 51.80 31.77 -34.85
C PRO A 154 51.11 32.54 -35.98
N GLY A 155 49.92 33.09 -35.71
CA GLY A 155 49.17 33.95 -36.63
C GLY A 155 48.57 33.25 -37.86
N ARG A 156 48.58 31.91 -37.93
CA ARG A 156 48.08 31.16 -39.09
C ARG A 156 46.69 30.60 -38.83
N TRP A 157 45.68 31.11 -39.54
CA TRP A 157 44.32 30.59 -39.54
C TRP A 157 43.88 30.23 -40.97
N PRO A 158 43.28 29.06 -41.22
CA PRO A 158 43.09 27.94 -40.30
C PRO A 158 44.41 27.18 -40.04
N GLN A 159 44.50 26.50 -38.91
CA GLN A 159 45.69 25.73 -38.56
C GLN A 159 45.82 24.48 -39.45
N PRO A 160 47.04 24.18 -39.96
CA PRO A 160 47.24 23.16 -41.00
C PRO A 160 47.15 21.73 -40.48
N HIS A 161 47.17 21.49 -39.16
CA HIS A 161 47.12 20.15 -38.57
C HIS A 161 45.96 20.08 -37.58
N ARG A 162 45.09 19.09 -37.76
CA ARG A 162 44.05 18.74 -36.77
C ARG A 162 44.63 17.68 -35.86
N TYR A 163 44.52 17.88 -34.55
CA TYR A 163 44.86 16.84 -33.58
C TYR A 163 43.93 15.65 -33.80
N GLU A 164 44.48 14.49 -34.15
CA GLU A 164 43.72 13.24 -34.20
C GLU A 164 43.75 12.64 -32.80
N MET A 165 42.73 12.90 -31.98
CA MET A 165 42.55 12.20 -30.70
C MET A 165 42.12 10.75 -30.98
N ARG A 166 43.09 9.90 -31.37
CA ARG A 166 42.82 8.51 -31.75
C ARG A 166 42.48 7.60 -30.56
N GLU A 167 42.75 8.01 -29.32
CA GLU A 167 42.64 7.13 -28.14
C GLU A 167 41.74 7.64 -27.02
N VAL A 168 41.20 8.86 -27.11
CA VAL A 168 40.20 9.31 -26.14
C VAL A 168 38.86 9.33 -26.85
N GLY A 169 37.90 8.55 -26.33
CA GLY A 169 36.57 8.31 -26.89
C GLY A 169 35.67 9.54 -27.04
N PHE A 170 36.22 10.75 -27.18
CA PHE A 170 35.50 11.97 -27.54
C PHE A 170 34.86 11.90 -28.94
N ALA A 171 35.27 10.95 -29.79
CA ALA A 171 35.01 11.05 -31.22
C ALA A 171 33.63 10.59 -31.69
N ASN A 172 32.89 9.71 -30.99
CA ASN A 172 31.65 9.14 -31.57
C ASN A 172 30.53 8.73 -30.58
N VAL A 173 30.73 8.87 -29.27
CA VAL A 173 29.64 8.82 -28.29
C VAL A 173 29.62 10.17 -27.62
N ASN A 174 28.48 10.83 -27.61
CA ASN A 174 28.34 12.12 -26.93
C ASN A 174 28.67 11.87 -25.45
N GLU A 175 29.82 12.34 -24.95
CA GLU A 175 30.29 12.03 -23.59
C GLU A 175 29.29 12.42 -22.50
N GLY A 176 28.40 13.36 -22.84
CA GLY A 176 27.23 13.71 -22.05
C GLY A 176 26.31 12.52 -21.74
N ASP A 177 26.22 11.53 -22.61
CA ASP A 177 25.30 10.39 -22.51
C ASP A 177 25.89 9.22 -21.72
N THR A 178 27.22 9.20 -21.52
CA THR A 178 27.92 8.05 -20.88
C THR A 178 28.27 8.30 -19.42
N HIS A 179 28.58 9.54 -19.05
CA HIS A 179 29.14 9.86 -17.72
C HIS A 179 28.33 10.89 -16.92
N ARG A 180 27.28 11.48 -17.51
CA ARG A 180 26.43 12.44 -16.82
C ARG A 180 25.10 11.81 -16.48
N ILE A 181 24.53 12.25 -15.37
CA ILE A 181 23.12 12.02 -15.07
C ILE A 181 22.31 12.95 -15.97
N THR A 182 21.53 12.35 -16.87
CA THR A 182 20.65 13.04 -17.81
C THR A 182 19.22 13.13 -17.28
N GLY A 183 18.38 13.95 -17.92
CA GLY A 183 16.95 14.01 -17.59
C GLY A 183 16.23 12.68 -17.84
N ALA A 184 16.70 11.87 -18.80
CA ALA A 184 16.15 10.54 -19.05
C ALA A 184 16.47 9.58 -17.90
N ASP A 185 17.65 9.68 -17.31
CA ASP A 185 18.05 8.86 -16.15
C ASP A 185 17.19 9.18 -14.93
N LEU A 186 16.93 10.46 -14.69
CA LEU A 186 16.02 10.90 -13.63
C LEU A 186 14.60 10.42 -13.88
N TYR A 187 14.12 10.51 -15.13
CA TYR A 187 12.81 9.98 -15.50
C TYR A 187 12.70 8.46 -15.25
N ASP A 188 13.73 7.68 -15.60
CA ASP A 188 13.73 6.24 -15.34
C ASP A 188 13.72 5.95 -13.83
N LEU A 189 14.54 6.65 -13.03
CA LEU A 189 14.58 6.50 -11.58
C LEU A 189 13.24 6.84 -10.91
N ASP A 190 12.61 7.95 -11.29
CA ASP A 190 11.31 8.38 -10.74
C ASP A 190 10.20 7.37 -11.03
N ASN A 191 10.33 6.60 -12.12
CA ASN A 191 9.39 5.54 -12.50
C ASN A 191 9.83 4.14 -12.04
N GLY A 192 10.88 4.02 -11.22
CA GLY A 192 11.40 2.75 -10.72
C GLY A 192 11.98 1.83 -11.81
N ARG A 193 12.40 2.40 -12.95
CA ARG A 193 13.02 1.67 -14.06
C ARG A 193 14.54 1.62 -13.90
N THR A 194 15.14 0.63 -14.54
CA THR A 194 16.60 0.57 -14.66
C THR A 194 17.08 1.66 -15.61
N VAL A 195 17.98 2.52 -15.11
CA VAL A 195 18.59 3.61 -15.85
C VAL A 195 19.35 3.06 -17.06
N GLN A 196 18.91 3.42 -18.28
CA GLN A 196 19.47 2.86 -19.51
C GLN A 196 20.87 3.35 -19.84
N SER A 197 21.22 4.61 -19.49
CA SER A 197 22.54 5.19 -19.79
C SER A 197 23.71 4.42 -19.18
N VAL A 198 23.51 3.81 -18.01
CA VAL A 198 24.56 3.06 -17.30
C VAL A 198 24.72 1.63 -17.78
N LEU A 199 23.78 1.08 -18.56
CA LEU A 199 23.82 -0.32 -19.01
C LEU A 199 24.92 -0.59 -20.05
N HIS A 200 25.36 0.45 -20.75
CA HIS A 200 26.35 0.35 -21.83
C HIS A 200 27.75 0.82 -21.43
N VAL A 201 27.93 1.27 -20.17
CA VAL A 201 29.22 1.74 -19.66
C VAL A 201 30.04 0.53 -19.20
N LYS A 202 31.09 0.19 -19.95
CA LYS A 202 32.10 -0.77 -19.48
C LYS A 202 32.78 -0.20 -18.24
N ARG A 203 32.49 -0.76 -17.06
CA ARG A 203 33.29 -0.49 -15.87
C ARG A 203 34.65 -1.15 -16.12
N GLY A 204 35.71 -0.35 -16.23
CA GLY A 204 37.06 -0.88 -16.45
C GLY A 204 37.38 -1.92 -15.37
N ASP A 205 37.81 -3.10 -15.81
CA ASP A 205 38.34 -4.14 -14.92
C ASP A 205 39.51 -3.53 -14.14
N LYS A 206 39.43 -3.59 -12.81
CA LYS A 206 40.56 -3.29 -11.92
C LYS A 206 41.54 -4.44 -11.92
#